data_AF-A0A3M6K4B6-F1
#
_entry.id   AF-A0A3M6K4B6-F1
#
_cell.length_a   1.000
_cell.length_b   1.000
_cell.length_c   1.000
_cell.angle_alpha   90.00
_cell.angle_beta   90.00
_cell.angle_gamma   90.00
#
_symmetry.space_group_name_H-M   'P 1'
#
loop_
_entity.id
_entity.type
_entity.pdbx_description
1 polymer ?
#
loop_
_entity_poly.entity_id
_entity_poly.type
_entity_poly.pdbx_seq_one_letter_code
_entity_poly.pdbx_strand_id
1 'polypeptide(L)' 'MNKTVLFDLGGVLINWNDDWLYDEISFQIHKPFNEIKSKFNDNLCSLFESKINENEFWENVLGSNIEI' A
#
# COMPACT_ATOMS: atom_id res chain seq x y z
N MET A 1 -17.93 -10.96 34.26
CA MET A 1 -18.21 -10.19 33.02
C MET A 1 -16.89 -10.07 32.28
N ASN A 2 -16.70 -10.83 31.21
CA ASN A 2 -15.45 -10.79 30.46
C ASN A 2 -15.47 -9.54 29.59
N LYS A 3 -14.45 -8.68 29.75
CA LYS A 3 -14.28 -7.47 28.94
C LYS A 3 -13.29 -7.80 27.83
N THR A 4 -13.69 -7.51 26.59
CA THR A 4 -12.83 -7.61 25.41
C THR A 4 -12.36 -6.21 25.04
N VAL A 5 -11.09 -6.08 24.68
CA VAL A 5 -10.52 -4.84 24.15
C VAL A 5 -9.97 -5.14 22.76
N LEU A 6 -10.34 -4.30 21.79
CA LEU A 6 -9.85 -4.37 20.41
C LEU A 6 -8.81 -3.26 20.23
N PHE A 7 -7.64 -3.63 19.71
CA PHE A 7 -6.58 -2.69 19.36
C PHE A 7 -6.35 -2.73 17.86
N ASP A 8 -6.20 -1.55 17.27
CA ASP A 8 -5.66 -1.40 15.92
C ASP A 8 -4.15 -1.71 15.94
N LEU A 9 -3.57 -2.01 14.78
CA LEU A 9 -2.16 -2.32 14.66
C LEU A 9 -1.35 -1.02 14.48
N GLY A 10 -1.55 -0.36 13.34
CA GLY A 10 -0.78 0.82 12.93
C GLY A 10 -1.11 2.04 13.80
N GLY A 11 -0.08 2.69 14.33
CA GLY A 11 -0.25 3.88 15.18
C GLY A 11 -0.81 3.61 16.58
N VAL A 12 -1.12 2.36 16.92
CA VAL A 12 -1.58 1.95 18.25
C VAL A 12 -0.61 0.94 18.87
N LEU A 13 -0.45 -0.24 18.26
CA LEU A 13 0.48 -1.26 18.76
C LEU A 13 1.89 -1.10 18.19
N ILE A 14 2.00 -0.57 16.98
CA ILE A 14 3.28 -0.29 16.31
C ILE A 14 3.35 1.16 15.89
N ASN A 15 4.52 1.78 16.08
CA ASN A 15 4.78 3.11 15.57
C ASN A 15 5.01 3.02 14.06
N TRP A 16 3.93 3.16 13.31
CA TRP A 16 3.92 3.05 11.87
C TRP A 16 4.26 4.39 11.23
N ASN A 17 5.26 4.40 10.35
CA ASN A 17 5.56 5.51 9.46
C ASN A 17 5.60 4.96 8.03
N ASP A 18 4.93 5.61 7.08
CA ASP A 18 4.92 5.17 5.69
C ASP A 18 6.18 5.55 4.90
N ASP A 19 7.04 6.43 5.43
CA ASP A 19 8.21 6.93 4.69
C ASP A 19 9.12 5.78 4.20
N TRP A 20 9.40 4.79 5.05
CA TRP A 20 10.23 3.64 4.67
C TRP A 20 9.59 2.79 3.57
N LEU A 21 8.26 2.70 3.55
CA LEU A 21 7.51 1.93 2.55
C LEU A 21 7.58 2.63 1.19
N TYR A 22 7.44 3.95 1.16
CA TYR A 22 7.55 4.72 -0.08
C TYR A 22 8.96 4.68 -0.67
N ASP A 23 9.99 4.69 0.19
CA ASP A 23 11.38 4.54 -0.23
C ASP A 23 11.64 3.14 -0.81
N GLU A 24 11.16 2.09 -0.15
CA GLU A 24 11.30 0.70 -0.62
C GLU A 24 10.57 0.49 -1.96
N ILE A 25 9.33 0.96 -2.08
CA ILE A 25 8.56 0.89 -3.33
C ILE A 25 9.33 1.62 -4.44
N SER A 26 9.80 2.84 -4.16
CA SER A 26 10.57 3.63 -5.14
C SER A 26 11.83 2.92 -5.61
N PHE A 27 12.52 2.26 -4.68
CA PHE A 27 13.72 1.47 -4.95
C PHE A 27 13.41 0.29 -5.87
N GLN A 28 12.36 -0.49 -5.57
CA GLN A 28 12.01 -1.67 -6.37
C GLN A 28 11.56 -1.31 -7.78
N ILE A 29 10.73 -0.26 -7.94
CA ILE A 29 10.21 0.14 -9.25
C ILE A 29 11.13 1.08 -10.03
N HIS A 30 12.29 1.45 -9.45
CA HIS A 30 13.27 2.37 -10.02
C HIS A 30 12.68 3.73 -10.43
N LYS A 31 11.68 4.24 -9.70
CA LYS A 31 11.01 5.53 -9.96
C LYS A 31 10.61 6.23 -8.66
N PRO A 32 10.58 7.57 -8.62
CA PRO A 32 10.09 8.30 -7.46
C PRO A 32 8.63 7.95 -7.14
N PHE A 33 8.32 7.61 -5.88
CA PHE A 33 6.96 7.30 -5.45
C PHE A 33 5.94 8.40 -5.82
N ASN A 34 6.35 9.67 -5.79
CA ASN A 34 5.49 10.80 -6.15
C ASN A 34 4.91 10.71 -7.57
N GLU A 35 5.56 10.00 -8.51
CA GLU A 35 5.04 9.77 -9.86
C GLU A 35 3.87 8.79 -9.88
N ILE A 36 3.81 7.86 -8.92
CA ILE A 36 2.77 6.83 -8.82
C ILE A 36 1.76 7.10 -7.71
N LYS A 37 2.04 8.05 -6.81
CA LYS A 37 1.30 8.32 -5.57
C LYS A 37 -0.22 8.47 -5.77
N SER A 38 -0.64 9.18 -6.81
CA SER A 38 -2.09 9.33 -7.09
C SER A 38 -2.72 7.97 -7.36
N LYS A 39 -2.20 7.23 -8.34
CA LYS A 39 -2.75 5.92 -8.72
C LYS A 39 -2.64 4.89 -7.60
N PHE A 40 -1.55 4.92 -6.84
CA PHE A 40 -1.36 4.09 -5.64
C PHE A 40 -2.51 4.32 -4.66
N ASN A 41 -2.75 5.57 -4.28
CA ASN A 41 -3.82 5.94 -3.35
C ASN A 41 -5.22 5.63 -3.90
N ASP A 42 -5.45 5.85 -5.20
CA ASP A 42 -6.74 5.61 -5.84
C ASP A 42 -7.13 4.12 -5.85
N ASN A 43 -6.14 3.21 -5.84
CA ASN A 43 -6.36 1.76 -5.90
C ASN A 43 -6.21 1.06 -4.54
N LEU A 44 -5.61 1.72 -3.53
CA LEU A 44 -5.25 1.10 -2.25
C LEU A 44 -6.48 0.55 -1.51
N CYS A 45 -7.58 1.31 -1.48
CA CYS A 45 -8.83 0.86 -0.85
C CYS A 45 -9.36 -0.43 -1.51
N SER A 46 -9.30 -0.51 -2.84
CA SER A 46 -9.77 -1.69 -3.57
C SER A 46 -8.96 -2.95 -3.22
N LEU A 47 -7.66 -2.80 -2.96
CA LEU A 47 -6.81 -3.90 -2.49
C LEU A 47 -7.23 -4.36 -1.09
N PHE A 48 -7.37 -3.43 -0.14
CA PHE A 48 -7.79 -3.75 1.24
C PHE A 48 -9.20 -4.35 1.31
N GLU A 49 -10.10 -3.93 0.42
CA GLU A 49 -11.46 -4.45 0.31
C GLU A 49 -11.54 -5.77 -0.48
N SER A 50 -10.41 -6.33 -0.91
CA SER A 50 -10.33 -7.55 -1.74
C SER A 50 -11.11 -7.46 -3.06
N LYS A 51 -11.33 -6.24 -3.57
CA LYS A 51 -11.97 -5.99 -4.87
C LYS A 51 -11.03 -6.27 -6.04
N ILE A 52 -9.72 -6.11 -5.80
CA ILE A 52 -8.64 -6.44 -6.72
C ILE A 52 -7.55 -7.20 -5.95
N ASN A 53 -6.78 -8.01 -6.65
CA ASN A 53 -5.60 -8.67 -6.09
C ASN A 53 -4.33 -7.80 -6.25
N GLU A 54 -3.21 -8.26 -5.69
CA GLU A 54 -1.94 -7.53 -5.73
C GLU A 54 -1.40 -7.31 -7.15
N ASN A 55 -1.51 -8.28 -8.04
CA ASN A 55 -1.08 -8.12 -9.43
C ASN A 55 -1.90 -7.05 -10.15
N GLU A 56 -3.24 -7.11 -10.01
CA GLU A 56 -4.15 -6.11 -10.58
C GLU A 56 -3.89 -4.71 -10.00
N PHE A 57 -3.56 -4.62 -8.71
CA PHE A 57 -3.18 -3.37 -8.07
C PHE A 57 -1.94 -2.77 -8.75
N TRP A 58 -0.86 -3.54 -8.87
CA TRP A 58 0.37 -3.03 -9.48
C TRP A 58 0.21 -2.72 -10.97
N GLU A 59 -0.58 -3.51 -11.71
CA GLU A 59 -0.94 -3.20 -13.10
C GLU A 59 -1.69 -1.86 -13.21
N ASN A 60 -2.64 -1.58 -12.32
CA ASN A 60 -3.38 -0.32 -12.31
C ASN A 60 -2.49 0.87 -11.95
N VAL A 61 -1.56 0.68 -11.00
CA VAL A 61 -0.65 1.73 -10.52
C VAL A 61 0.44 2.04 -11.56
N LEU A 62 1.08 1.02 -12.10
CA LEU A 62 2.27 1.12 -12.94
C LEU A 62 1.96 1.11 -14.45
N GLY A 63 0.80 0.57 -14.84
CA GLY A 63 0.47 0.25 -16.22
C GLY A 63 1.00 -1.12 -16.64
N SER A 64 0.33 -1.75 -17.61
CA SER A 64 0.51 -3.15 -18.03
C SER A 64 1.80 -3.45 -18.83
N ASN A 65 2.86 -2.64 -18.70
CA ASN A 65 4.10 -2.76 -19.48
C ASN A 65 5.39 -2.57 -18.66
N ILE A 66 5.36 -2.81 -17.34
CA ILE A 66 6.59 -2.77 -16.54
C ILE A 66 7.03 -4.20 -16.24
N GLU A 67 8.10 -4.65 -16.89
CA GLU A 67 8.93 -5.76 -16.38
C GLU A 67 9.56 -5.26 -15.07
N ILE A 68 9.08 -5.78 -13.94
CA ILE A 68 9.65 -5.53 -12.60
C ILE A 68 10.87 -6.44 -12.44
#